data_AF-A0A3B5B5B9-F1
#
_entry.id   AF-A0A3B5B5B9-F1
#
_cell.length_a   1.000
_cell.length_b   1.000
_cell.length_c   1.000
_cell.angle_alpha   90.00
_cell.angle_beta   90.00
_cell.angle_gamma   90.00
#
_symmetry.space_group_name_H-M   'P 1'
#
loop_
_entity.id
_entity.type
_entity.pdbx_description
1 polymer ?
#
loop_
_entity_poly.entity_id
_entity_poly.type
_entity_poly.pdbx_seq_one_letter_code
_entity_poly.pdbx_strand_id
1 'polypeptide(L)'
;MEPEDDVPAPAQFKDDTAACIVSVKGLKENWQKWSNEHQQYQKQNPFSHDTRPSVVGPQKGQDDYGKPLQGSMTEQRGKDAHTHISREVQELCEVIRNIGEPREKDGDRSDSDGKVIAVEFGKLFEHYVTISNKLVGILLRARKQRLVDFEGEMLWQGKDDHVVITLVQ
;
A
#
# COMPACT_ATOMS: atom_id res chain seq x y z
N MET A 1 68.69 -3.41 39.88
CA MET A 1 67.93 -4.68 39.78
C MET A 1 66.62 -4.41 40.47
N GLU A 2 65.54 -4.94 39.90
CA GLU A 2 64.12 -4.75 40.22
C GLU A 2 63.35 -3.91 39.17
N PRO A 3 62.17 -4.38 38.73
CA PRO A 3 61.62 -4.11 37.40
C PRO A 3 60.48 -3.08 37.39
N GLU A 4 60.16 -2.62 36.18
CA GLU A 4 59.01 -1.78 35.87
C GLU A 4 57.72 -2.61 35.90
N ASP A 5 56.79 -2.27 36.81
CA ASP A 5 55.41 -2.75 36.81
C ASP A 5 54.50 -1.60 36.32
N ASP A 6 54.25 -1.58 35.01
CA ASP A 6 53.22 -0.74 34.38
C ASP A 6 51.88 -1.46 34.49
N VAL A 7 51.07 -1.08 35.48
CA VAL A 7 49.71 -1.59 35.69
C VAL A 7 48.72 -0.61 35.05
N PRO A 8 48.01 -0.97 33.97
CA PRO A 8 47.02 -0.09 33.38
C PRO A 8 45.76 -0.03 34.26
N ALA A 9 45.24 1.19 34.43
CA ALA A 9 44.02 1.49 35.18
C ALA A 9 42.82 0.66 34.71
N PRO A 10 41.91 0.23 35.61
CA PRO A 10 40.74 -0.54 35.21
C PRO A 10 39.83 0.28 34.31
N ALA A 11 39.61 -0.23 33.10
CA ALA A 11 38.68 0.32 32.13
C ALA A 11 37.28 0.44 32.75
N GLN A 12 36.73 1.66 32.76
CA GLN A 12 35.32 1.89 33.05
C GLN A 12 34.50 1.31 31.91
N PHE A 13 34.05 0.07 32.09
CA PHE A 13 33.05 -0.55 31.22
C PHE A 13 31.72 0.18 31.48
N LYS A 14 31.38 1.13 30.62
CA LYS A 14 30.04 1.72 30.57
C LYS A 14 29.12 0.68 29.95
N ASP A 15 28.44 -0.08 30.79
CA ASP A 15 27.31 -0.90 30.38
C ASP A 15 26.15 0.03 29.98
N ASP A 16 26.09 0.38 28.68
CA ASP A 16 24.90 0.94 28.04
C ASP A 16 23.85 -0.16 27.82
N THR A 17 23.51 -0.88 28.89
CA THR A 17 22.30 -1.70 28.92
C THR A 17 21.15 -0.76 29.23
N ALA A 18 20.59 -0.17 28.16
CA ALA A 18 19.30 0.50 28.17
C ALA A 18 18.18 -0.51 28.48
N ALA A 19 18.15 -0.99 29.72
CA ALA A 19 17.00 -1.62 30.31
C ALA A 19 15.89 -0.57 30.29
N CYS A 20 14.87 -0.80 29.45
CA CYS A 20 13.66 -0.01 29.41
C CYS A 20 12.87 -0.22 30.71
N ILE A 21 13.34 0.37 31.82
CA ILE A 21 12.56 0.52 33.03
C ILE A 21 11.54 1.61 32.72
N VAL A 22 10.38 1.22 32.19
CA VAL A 22 9.23 2.11 32.07
C VAL A 22 8.80 2.46 33.49
N SER A 23 9.29 3.58 34.00
CA SER A 23 8.93 4.10 35.31
C SER A 23 7.41 4.29 35.38
N VAL A 24 6.77 3.80 36.45
CA VAL A 24 5.32 3.92 36.67
C VAL A 24 4.84 5.38 36.59
N LYS A 25 5.72 6.34 36.94
CA LYS A 25 5.47 7.78 36.76
C LYS A 25 5.36 8.18 35.29
N GLY A 26 6.29 7.73 34.44
CA GLY A 26 6.23 7.96 32.99
C GLY A 26 5.03 7.29 32.34
N LEU A 27 4.61 6.12 32.84
CA LEU A 27 3.38 5.46 32.36
C LEU A 27 2.14 6.29 32.70
N LYS A 28 2.04 6.83 33.92
CA LYS A 28 0.93 7.72 34.32
C LYS A 28 0.87 8.97 33.45
N GLU A 29 2.01 9.59 33.19
CA GLU A 29 2.11 10.80 32.35
C GLU A 29 1.68 10.52 30.91
N ASN A 30 2.16 9.42 30.30
CA ASN A 30 1.74 9.00 28.97
C ASN A 30 0.24 8.68 28.90
N TRP A 31 -0.30 7.97 29.90
CA TRP A 31 -1.73 7.68 29.97
C TRP A 31 -2.58 8.93 30.13
N GLN A 32 -2.15 9.88 30.96
CA GLN A 32 -2.87 11.13 31.15
C GLN A 32 -2.85 11.96 29.85
N LYS A 33 -1.71 12.03 29.17
CA LYS A 33 -1.58 12.67 27.86
C LYS A 33 -2.52 12.02 26.84
N TRP A 34 -2.45 10.69 26.69
CA TRP A 34 -3.33 9.95 25.79
C TRP A 34 -4.81 10.16 26.12
N SER A 35 -5.20 10.13 27.41
CA SER A 35 -6.58 10.35 27.84
C SER A 35 -7.07 11.74 27.47
N ASN A 36 -6.25 12.78 27.68
CA ASN A 36 -6.59 14.15 27.33
C ASN A 36 -6.73 14.32 25.80
N GLU A 37 -5.79 13.78 25.01
CA GLU A 37 -5.85 13.77 23.54
C GLU A 37 -7.09 13.02 23.03
N HIS A 38 -7.38 11.85 23.62
CA HIS A 38 -8.56 11.07 23.27
C HIS A 38 -9.85 11.84 23.58
N GLN A 39 -9.96 12.46 24.75
CA GLN A 39 -11.11 13.31 25.08
C GLN A 39 -11.27 14.47 24.10
N GLN A 40 -10.17 15.10 23.65
CA GLN A 40 -10.22 16.17 22.65
C GLN A 40 -10.69 15.65 21.29
N TYR A 41 -10.20 14.50 20.84
CA TYR A 41 -10.64 13.86 19.60
C TYR A 41 -12.13 13.49 19.65
N GLN A 42 -12.61 12.92 20.77
CA GLN A 42 -14.01 12.50 20.90
C GLN A 42 -14.99 13.67 20.85
N LYS A 43 -14.60 14.89 21.22
CA LYS A 43 -15.43 16.10 21.07
C LYS A 43 -15.72 16.47 19.61
N GLN A 44 -14.83 16.10 18.70
CA GLN A 44 -14.95 16.37 17.27
C GLN A 44 -15.53 15.17 16.50
N ASN A 45 -15.63 14.00 17.15
CA ASN A 45 -16.11 12.79 16.56
C ASN A 45 -17.65 12.81 16.44
N PRO A 46 -18.22 12.78 15.23
CA PRO A 46 -19.67 12.77 15.05
C PRO A 46 -20.35 11.49 15.57
N PHE A 47 -19.59 10.45 15.90
CA PHE A 47 -20.09 9.18 16.46
C PHE A 47 -20.02 9.12 17.99
N SER A 48 -19.68 10.23 18.66
CA SER A 48 -19.62 10.30 20.13
C SER A 48 -20.92 10.82 20.72
N HIS A 49 -21.36 10.20 21.81
CA HIS A 49 -22.67 10.44 22.42
C HIS A 49 -22.85 11.83 23.08
N ASP A 50 -21.76 12.53 23.41
CA ASP A 50 -21.82 13.60 24.44
C ASP A 50 -21.65 15.04 23.94
N THR A 51 -21.54 15.28 22.63
CA THR A 51 -21.45 16.64 22.11
C THR A 51 -22.21 16.78 20.81
N ARG A 52 -23.20 17.69 20.78
CA ARG A 52 -23.76 18.20 19.52
C ARG A 52 -22.59 18.59 18.63
N PRO A 53 -22.52 18.07 17.40
CA PRO A 53 -21.33 18.25 16.58
C PRO A 53 -21.22 19.73 16.19
N SER A 54 -20.34 20.48 16.86
CA SER A 54 -19.62 21.56 16.19
C SER A 54 -18.58 20.91 15.28
N VAL A 55 -19.02 20.08 14.33
CA VAL A 55 -18.16 19.56 13.29
C VAL A 55 -17.97 20.72 12.33
N VAL A 56 -17.00 21.58 12.63
CA VAL A 56 -16.35 22.43 11.64
C VAL A 56 -15.48 21.49 10.82
N GLY A 57 -16.13 20.56 10.11
CA GLY A 57 -15.47 19.73 9.14
C GLY A 57 -15.14 20.57 7.91
N PRO A 58 -14.20 20.12 7.08
CA PRO A 58 -13.94 20.76 5.80
C PRO A 58 -15.25 20.90 5.01
N GLN A 59 -15.48 22.06 4.40
CA GLN A 59 -16.66 22.24 3.55
C GLN A 59 -16.46 21.52 2.22
N LYS A 60 -17.54 21.00 1.65
CA LYS A 60 -17.51 20.41 0.30
C LYS A 60 -16.93 21.44 -0.68
N GLY A 61 -15.80 21.11 -1.31
CA GLY A 61 -15.09 21.99 -2.24
C GLY A 61 -13.75 22.52 -1.71
N GLN A 62 -13.43 22.34 -0.43
CA GLN A 62 -12.08 22.56 0.08
C GLN A 62 -11.16 21.37 -0.22
N ASP A 63 -9.85 21.65 -0.37
CA ASP A 63 -8.85 20.65 -0.78
C ASP A 63 -8.67 19.49 0.21
N ASP A 64 -8.98 19.72 1.47
CA ASP A 64 -8.92 18.77 2.58
C ASP A 64 -10.24 17.99 2.78
N TYR A 65 -11.30 18.34 2.04
CA TYR A 65 -12.56 17.61 2.08
C TYR A 65 -12.41 16.18 1.57
N GLY A 66 -12.83 15.21 2.38
CA GLY A 66 -12.74 13.78 2.04
C GLY A 66 -11.32 13.20 2.13
N LYS A 67 -10.35 13.95 2.68
CA LYS A 67 -8.98 13.47 2.92
C LYS A 67 -8.74 13.26 4.42
N PRO A 68 -7.90 12.28 4.80
CA PRO A 68 -7.46 12.16 6.18
C PRO A 68 -6.62 13.36 6.60
N LEU A 69 -6.58 13.63 7.91
CA LEU A 69 -5.73 14.69 8.47
C LEU A 69 -4.27 14.48 8.05
N GLN A 70 -3.60 15.55 7.62
CA GLN A 70 -2.22 15.50 7.20
C GLN A 70 -1.31 15.06 8.37
N GLY A 71 -0.38 14.16 8.10
CA GLY A 71 0.50 13.55 9.10
C GLY A 71 -0.17 12.48 9.97
N SER A 72 -1.46 12.18 9.77
CA SER A 72 -2.14 11.14 10.52
C SER A 72 -1.74 9.74 10.05
N MET A 73 -1.88 8.76 10.96
CA MET A 73 -1.70 7.34 10.64
C MET A 73 -2.64 6.86 9.52
N THR A 74 -3.82 7.47 9.37
CA THR A 74 -4.74 7.14 8.28
C THR A 74 -4.22 7.62 6.93
N GLU A 75 -3.61 8.81 6.86
CA GLU A 75 -2.95 9.28 5.64
C GLU A 75 -1.78 8.35 5.27
N GLN A 76 -0.94 7.99 6.25
CA GLN A 76 0.19 7.08 6.04
C GLN A 76 -0.29 5.72 5.52
N ARG A 77 -1.28 5.09 6.17
CA ARG A 77 -1.87 3.82 5.69
C ARG A 77 -2.42 3.94 4.28
N GLY A 78 -3.01 5.08 3.92
CA GLY A 78 -3.48 5.34 2.56
C GLY A 78 -2.35 5.36 1.53
N LYS A 79 -1.23 6.01 1.84
CA LYS A 79 -0.02 6.04 1.00
C LYS A 79 0.63 4.67 0.87
N ASP A 80 0.71 3.93 1.97
CA ASP A 80 1.27 2.58 2.01
C ASP A 80 0.42 1.63 1.15
N ALA A 81 -0.91 1.68 1.31
CA ALA A 81 -1.83 0.91 0.48
C ALA A 81 -1.71 1.29 -1.01
N HIS A 82 -1.63 2.58 -1.33
CA HIS A 82 -1.44 3.02 -2.72
C HIS A 82 -0.15 2.47 -3.34
N THR A 83 0.95 2.51 -2.58
CA THR A 83 2.26 1.98 -3.00
C THR A 83 2.20 0.47 -3.21
N HIS A 84 1.59 -0.26 -2.27
CA HIS A 84 1.41 -1.71 -2.35
C HIS A 84 0.63 -2.12 -3.60
N ILE A 85 -0.52 -1.47 -3.84
CA ILE A 85 -1.35 -1.76 -5.01
C ILE A 85 -0.64 -1.40 -6.32
N SER A 86 0.15 -0.32 -6.34
CA SER A 86 0.93 0.06 -7.53
C SER A 86 1.98 -1.01 -7.88
N ARG A 87 2.60 -1.62 -6.87
CA ARG A 87 3.52 -2.75 -7.07
C ARG A 87 2.80 -3.97 -7.65
N GLU A 88 1.64 -4.35 -7.10
CA GLU A 88 0.84 -5.47 -7.62
C GLU A 88 0.46 -5.26 -9.11
N VAL A 89 0.16 -4.01 -9.52
CA VAL A 89 -0.12 -3.67 -10.92
C VAL A 89 1.12 -3.80 -11.81
N GLN A 90 2.29 -3.38 -11.33
CA GLN A 90 3.54 -3.52 -12.08
C GLN A 90 3.91 -5.00 -12.29
N GLU A 91 3.83 -5.79 -11.23
CA GLU A 91 4.03 -7.25 -11.27
C GLU A 91 3.06 -7.91 -12.25
N LEU A 92 1.77 -7.51 -12.27
CA LEU A 92 0.81 -7.98 -13.27
C LEU A 92 1.25 -7.70 -14.70
N CYS A 93 1.72 -6.49 -14.99
CA CYS A 93 2.20 -6.16 -16.32
C CYS A 93 3.44 -6.97 -16.70
N GLU A 94 4.34 -7.25 -15.76
CA GLU A 94 5.50 -8.12 -15.98
C GLU A 94 5.09 -9.56 -16.28
N VAL A 95 4.16 -10.12 -15.51
CA VAL A 95 3.64 -11.46 -15.76
C VAL A 95 3.01 -11.54 -17.15
N ILE A 96 2.16 -10.57 -17.53
CA ILE A 96 1.56 -10.51 -18.87
C ILE A 96 2.63 -10.44 -19.96
N ARG A 97 3.70 -9.64 -19.77
CA ARG A 97 4.82 -9.59 -20.73
C ARG A 97 5.54 -10.93 -20.87
N ASN A 98 5.66 -11.69 -19.80
CA ASN A 98 6.41 -12.95 -19.78
C ASN A 98 5.63 -14.13 -20.35
N ILE A 99 4.32 -14.22 -20.08
CA ILE A 99 3.48 -15.35 -20.51
C ILE A 99 2.60 -15.04 -21.72
N GLY A 100 2.44 -13.75 -22.04
CA GLY A 100 1.61 -13.27 -23.13
C GLY A 100 2.27 -13.51 -24.48
N GLU A 101 1.43 -13.49 -25.52
CA GLU A 101 1.84 -13.68 -26.89
C GLU A 101 1.66 -12.38 -27.66
N PRO A 102 2.60 -12.07 -28.56
CA PRO A 102 2.54 -10.84 -29.32
C PRO A 102 1.50 -10.99 -30.44
N ARG A 103 0.47 -10.13 -30.44
CA ARG A 103 -0.65 -10.09 -31.40
C ARG A 103 -0.61 -8.83 -32.25
N GLU A 104 -1.15 -8.92 -33.46
CA GLU A 104 -1.40 -7.76 -34.31
C GLU A 104 -2.53 -6.93 -33.71
N LYS A 105 -2.38 -5.61 -33.69
CA LYS A 105 -3.44 -4.71 -33.22
C LYS A 105 -4.52 -4.64 -34.29
N ASP A 106 -5.73 -5.08 -33.95
CA ASP A 106 -6.89 -4.99 -34.86
C ASP A 106 -7.13 -3.51 -35.26
N GLY A 107 -6.77 -3.16 -36.49
CA GLY A 107 -7.17 -1.88 -37.11
C GLY A 107 -6.07 -0.94 -37.60
N ASP A 108 -4.78 -1.23 -37.44
CA ASP A 108 -3.72 -0.36 -37.98
C ASP A 108 -2.89 -1.06 -39.07
N ARG A 109 -3.24 -0.81 -40.33
CA ARG A 109 -2.45 -1.20 -41.52
C ARG A 109 -1.40 -0.14 -41.83
N SER A 110 -0.70 0.35 -40.82
CA SER A 110 0.39 1.30 -41.01
C SER A 110 1.69 0.66 -40.55
N ASP A 111 2.58 0.47 -41.51
CA ASP A 111 3.91 -0.13 -41.39
C ASP A 111 4.79 0.56 -40.34
N SER A 112 4.72 0.12 -39.08
CA SER A 112 5.87 0.06 -38.15
C SER A 112 5.44 -0.51 -36.79
N ASP A 113 5.83 -1.75 -36.50
CA ASP A 113 5.98 -2.30 -35.15
C ASP A 113 4.72 -2.36 -34.25
N GLY A 114 3.54 -2.56 -34.84
CA GLY A 114 2.23 -2.57 -34.14
C GLY A 114 1.88 -3.85 -33.37
N LYS A 115 2.87 -4.53 -32.76
CA LYS A 115 2.65 -5.81 -32.07
C LYS A 115 2.42 -5.58 -30.58
N VAL A 116 1.21 -5.86 -30.10
CA VAL A 116 0.83 -5.72 -28.69
C VAL A 116 0.94 -7.07 -27.98
N ILE A 117 1.37 -7.09 -26.72
CA ILE A 117 1.38 -8.34 -25.93
C ILE A 117 -0.03 -8.59 -25.38
N ALA A 118 -0.55 -9.78 -25.61
CA ALA A 118 -1.87 -10.16 -25.13
C ALA A 118 -1.86 -11.57 -24.53
N VAL A 119 -2.70 -11.80 -23.52
CA VAL A 119 -2.85 -13.09 -22.85
C VAL A 119 -4.33 -13.41 -22.64
N GLU A 120 -4.73 -14.66 -22.77
CA GLU A 120 -6.07 -15.11 -22.41
C GLU A 120 -6.25 -15.15 -20.89
N PHE A 121 -7.44 -14.77 -20.42
CA PHE A 121 -7.75 -14.71 -18.98
C PHE A 121 -7.53 -16.05 -18.29
N GLY A 122 -7.91 -17.17 -18.92
CA GLY A 122 -7.72 -18.51 -18.33
C GLY A 122 -6.25 -18.80 -18.04
N LYS A 123 -5.36 -18.55 -19.01
CA LYS A 123 -3.90 -18.72 -18.87
C LYS A 123 -3.32 -17.82 -17.79
N LEU A 124 -3.76 -16.56 -17.74
CA LEU A 124 -3.33 -15.62 -16.71
C LEU A 124 -3.83 -16.03 -15.31
N PHE A 125 -5.08 -16.49 -15.22
CA PHE A 125 -5.70 -16.94 -13.98
C PHE A 125 -5.01 -18.19 -13.42
N GLU A 126 -4.71 -19.18 -14.26
CA GLU A 126 -3.95 -20.38 -13.87
C GLU A 126 -2.56 -20.04 -13.34
N HIS A 127 -1.88 -19.05 -13.92
CA HIS A 127 -0.61 -18.58 -13.38
C HIS A 127 -0.78 -17.92 -12.00
N TYR A 128 -1.81 -17.10 -11.84
CA TYR A 128 -2.06 -16.32 -10.62
C TYR A 128 -2.70 -17.12 -9.47
N VAL A 129 -3.39 -18.23 -9.73
CA VAL A 129 -4.11 -18.97 -8.68
C VAL A 129 -3.17 -19.46 -7.56
N THR A 130 -1.91 -19.73 -7.90
CA THR A 130 -0.88 -20.16 -6.94
C THR A 130 -0.24 -19.00 -6.18
N ILE A 131 -0.44 -17.76 -6.64
CA ILE A 131 0.23 -16.54 -6.15
C ILE A 131 -0.76 -15.64 -5.40
N SER A 132 -1.94 -15.37 -5.94
CA SER A 132 -2.91 -14.42 -5.40
C SER A 132 -4.33 -14.64 -5.94
N ASN A 133 -5.32 -14.54 -5.06
CA ASN A 133 -6.75 -14.59 -5.40
C ASN A 133 -7.36 -13.24 -5.80
N LYS A 134 -6.52 -12.22 -6.09
CA LYS A 134 -6.95 -10.84 -6.35
C LYS A 134 -6.89 -10.41 -7.82
N LEU A 135 -6.64 -11.34 -8.75
CA LEU A 135 -6.32 -11.03 -10.15
C LEU A 135 -7.29 -10.04 -10.80
N VAL A 136 -8.61 -10.29 -10.75
CA VAL A 136 -9.63 -9.42 -11.37
C VAL A 136 -9.58 -8.00 -10.79
N GLY A 137 -9.38 -7.86 -9.48
CA GLY A 137 -9.24 -6.55 -8.83
C GLY A 137 -8.00 -5.78 -9.29
N ILE A 138 -6.87 -6.47 -9.46
CA ILE A 138 -5.62 -5.88 -9.95
C ILE A 138 -5.76 -5.51 -11.43
N LEU A 139 -6.42 -6.34 -12.25
CA LEU A 139 -6.74 -6.05 -13.65
C LEU A 139 -7.59 -4.78 -13.79
N LEU A 140 -8.64 -4.64 -12.99
CA LEU A 140 -9.46 -3.43 -12.96
C LEU A 140 -8.67 -2.18 -12.55
N ARG A 141 -7.72 -2.34 -11.61
CA ARG A 141 -6.82 -1.26 -11.20
C ARG A 141 -5.87 -0.86 -12.32
N ALA A 142 -5.25 -1.82 -13.00
CA ALA A 142 -4.37 -1.60 -14.15
C ALA A 142 -5.13 -0.94 -15.32
N ARG A 143 -6.37 -1.37 -15.57
CA ARG A 143 -7.26 -0.77 -16.59
C ARG A 143 -7.59 0.68 -16.28
N LYS A 144 -7.84 1.03 -15.01
CA LYS A 144 -8.03 2.42 -14.58
C LYS A 144 -6.81 3.30 -14.87
N GLN A 145 -5.61 2.71 -14.86
CA GLN A 145 -4.35 3.37 -15.21
C GLN A 145 -4.01 3.30 -16.72
N ARG A 146 -4.90 2.73 -17.56
CA ARG A 146 -4.72 2.54 -19.00
C ARG A 146 -3.51 1.68 -19.39
N LEU A 147 -3.13 0.73 -18.52
CA LEU A 147 -2.01 -0.19 -18.78
C LEU A 147 -2.47 -1.47 -19.49
N VAL A 148 -3.72 -1.88 -19.25
CA VAL A 148 -4.32 -3.07 -19.86
C VAL A 148 -5.71 -2.76 -20.38
N ASP A 149 -6.15 -3.52 -21.37
CA ASP A 149 -7.50 -3.48 -21.92
C ASP A 149 -8.08 -4.89 -22.08
N PHE A 150 -9.37 -5.04 -21.77
CA PHE A 150 -10.13 -6.28 -21.87
C PHE A 150 -11.63 -6.00 -21.75
N GLU A 151 -12.43 -6.88 -22.34
CA GLU A 151 -13.90 -6.77 -22.33
C GLU A 151 -14.51 -7.27 -21.00
N GLY A 152 -15.54 -6.57 -20.52
CA GLY A 152 -16.27 -6.92 -19.30
C GLY A 152 -15.70 -6.31 -18.02
N GLU A 153 -16.48 -6.35 -16.93
CA GLU A 153 -16.04 -5.87 -15.61
C GLU A 153 -15.61 -7.00 -14.68
N MET A 154 -16.25 -8.16 -14.83
CA MET A 154 -16.00 -9.37 -14.06
C MET A 154 -15.67 -10.50 -15.03
N LEU A 155 -14.61 -11.25 -14.71
CA LEU A 155 -14.18 -12.42 -15.47
C LEU A 155 -14.29 -13.64 -14.57
N TRP A 156 -15.02 -14.65 -15.03
CA TRP A 156 -15.30 -15.88 -14.31
C TRP A 156 -14.52 -17.04 -14.92
N GLN A 157 -13.80 -17.78 -14.07
CA GLN A 157 -13.11 -19.01 -14.49
C GLN A 157 -14.07 -19.99 -15.16
N GLY A 158 -13.64 -20.60 -16.26
CA GLY A 158 -14.41 -21.59 -17.03
C GLY A 158 -15.41 -20.97 -18.00
N LYS A 159 -15.81 -19.70 -17.81
CA LYS A 159 -16.73 -18.98 -18.69
C LYS A 159 -15.99 -17.98 -19.57
N ASP A 160 -15.19 -17.13 -18.94
CA ASP A 160 -14.54 -15.98 -19.58
C ASP A 160 -13.05 -16.26 -19.84
N ASP A 161 -12.62 -17.52 -19.80
CA ASP A 161 -11.22 -17.92 -19.97
C ASP A 161 -10.62 -17.46 -21.31
N HIS A 162 -11.47 -17.34 -22.34
CA HIS A 162 -11.12 -16.90 -23.68
C HIS A 162 -10.99 -15.38 -23.83
N VAL A 163 -11.33 -14.60 -22.79
CA VAL A 163 -11.22 -13.13 -22.85
C VAL A 163 -9.76 -12.73 -22.96
N VAL A 164 -9.46 -11.93 -23.98
CA VAL A 164 -8.10 -11.45 -24.26
C VAL A 164 -7.83 -10.21 -23.44
N ILE A 165 -6.75 -10.27 -22.65
CA ILE A 165 -6.20 -9.16 -21.88
C ILE A 165 -4.99 -8.63 -22.63
N THR A 166 -5.10 -7.41 -23.13
CA THR A 166 -4.07 -6.75 -23.94
C THR A 166 -3.30 -5.75 -23.10
N LEU A 167 -1.97 -5.79 -23.17
CA LEU A 167 -1.09 -4.76 -22.61
C LEU A 167 -1.04 -3.58 -23.58
N VAL A 168 -1.36 -2.37 -23.10
CA VAL A 168 -1.50 -1.15 -23.93
C VAL A 168 -0.24 -0.27 -23.88
N GLN A 169 0.72 -0.62 -23.03
CA GLN A 169 1.97 0.11 -22.80
C GLN A 169 3.12 -0.41 -23.66
#